data_AF-A0A1W2C5D6-F1
#
_entry.id   AF-A0A1W2C5D6-F1
#
_cell.length_a   1.000
_cell.length_b   1.000
_cell.length_c   1.000
_cell.angle_alpha   90.00
_cell.angle_beta   90.00
_cell.angle_gamma   90.00
#
_symmetry.space_group_name_H-M   'P 1'
#
loop_
_entity.id
_entity.type
_entity.pdbx_description
1 polymer ?
#
loop_
_entity_poly.entity_id
_entity_poly.type
_entity_poly.pdbx_seq_one_letter_code
_entity_poly.pdbx_strand_id
1 'polypeptide(L)'
;MRDNGQPDDPMIVEFNLAGSPMMILTAGPHHKLTPAASISVLTEDQKETDQLWDALTGNGGEAGHCGWVVDRFGVSWQIVPKRMPDLLASDDPGIVQRVSKAMMQMGKIDIAALDAAANEPAHG
;
A
#
# COMPACT_ATOMS: atom_id res chain seq x y z
N MET A 1 -0.52 37.43 -1.81
CA MET A 1 -0.28 36.08 -2.37
C MET A 1 -0.60 35.11 -1.26
N ARG A 2 -1.45 34.11 -1.49
CA ARG A 2 -1.70 33.10 -0.45
C ARG A 2 -0.52 32.12 -0.51
N ASP A 3 0.17 31.89 0.60
CA ASP A 3 1.39 31.06 0.67
C ASP A 3 1.10 29.53 0.57
N ASN A 4 -0.09 29.15 0.13
CA ASN A 4 -0.62 27.78 0.24
C ASN A 4 -1.15 27.19 -1.07
N GLY A 5 -0.48 27.42 -2.22
CA GLY A 5 -0.86 26.86 -3.52
C GLY A 5 -0.96 27.91 -4.62
N GLN A 6 -1.56 27.57 -5.77
CA GLN A 6 -1.95 28.58 -6.76
C GLN A 6 -3.16 29.39 -6.26
N PRO A 7 -3.33 30.65 -6.69
CA PRO A 7 -4.38 31.54 -6.17
C PRO A 7 -5.81 30.98 -6.19
N ASP A 8 -6.07 30.08 -7.14
CA ASP A 8 -7.38 29.48 -7.42
C ASP A 8 -7.51 28.02 -6.93
N ASP A 9 -6.49 27.46 -6.27
CA ASP A 9 -6.57 26.10 -5.74
C ASP A 9 -7.63 26.00 -4.63
N PRO A 10 -8.43 24.92 -4.59
CA PRO A 10 -9.36 24.72 -3.49
C PRO A 10 -8.57 24.57 -2.18
N MET A 11 -9.02 25.28 -1.14
CA MET A 11 -8.39 25.18 0.18
C MET A 11 -8.65 23.81 0.79
N ILE A 12 -9.89 23.32 0.69
CA ILE A 12 -10.34 22.03 1.24
C ILE A 12 -11.05 21.28 0.12
N VAL A 13 -10.76 19.98 0.00
CA VAL A 13 -11.52 19.06 -0.85
C VAL A 13 -12.00 17.90 0.01
N GLU A 14 -13.30 17.64 -0.05
CA GLU A 14 -13.93 16.48 0.59
C GLU A 14 -14.30 15.45 -0.49
N PHE A 15 -14.06 14.17 -0.20
CA PHE A 15 -14.40 13.07 -1.11
C PHE A 15 -14.60 11.78 -0.32
N ASN A 16 -15.12 10.74 -0.99
CA ASN A 16 -15.19 9.40 -0.42
C ASN A 16 -14.16 8.50 -1.08
N LEU A 17 -13.39 7.77 -0.25
CA LEU A 17 -12.45 6.75 -0.69
C LEU A 17 -12.94 5.39 -0.19
N ALA A 18 -13.33 4.51 -1.11
CA ALA A 18 -13.90 3.19 -0.78
C ALA A 18 -15.05 3.27 0.26
N GLY A 19 -15.87 4.33 0.20
CA GLY A 19 -16.99 4.57 1.14
C GLY A 19 -16.61 5.32 2.42
N SER A 20 -15.32 5.58 2.67
CA SER A 20 -14.86 6.37 3.82
C SER A 20 -14.75 7.86 3.47
N PRO A 21 -15.34 8.78 4.26
CA PRO A 21 -15.20 10.21 4.04
C PRO A 21 -13.77 10.67 4.33
N MET A 22 -13.21 11.44 3.40
CA MET A 22 -11.86 11.99 3.45
C MET A 22 -11.91 13.49 3.21
N MET A 23 -10.97 14.21 3.84
CA MET A 23 -10.75 15.64 3.62
C MET A 23 -9.26 15.86 3.40
N ILE A 24 -8.92 16.62 2.36
CA ILE A 24 -7.54 17.07 2.11
C ILE A 24 -7.47 18.59 2.12
N LEU A 25 -6.34 19.11 2.59
CA LEU A 25 -6.08 20.54 2.79
C LEU A 25 -4.88 20.97 1.93
N THR A 26 -5.06 22.03 1.15
CA THR A 26 -3.96 22.68 0.45
C THR A 26 -3.22 23.61 1.42
N ALA A 27 -2.17 23.07 2.05
CA ALA A 27 -1.44 23.71 3.16
C ALA A 27 -0.07 24.31 2.77
N GLY A 28 0.30 24.32 1.49
CA GLY A 28 1.63 24.74 1.04
C GLY A 28 2.76 23.79 1.48
N PRO A 29 4.04 24.17 1.30
CA PRO A 29 5.19 23.29 1.50
C PRO A 29 5.61 23.12 2.98
N HIS A 30 4.78 23.57 3.92
CA HIS A 30 5.12 23.61 5.35
C HIS A 30 5.10 22.24 6.03
N HIS A 31 4.41 21.27 5.43
CA HIS A 31 4.29 19.91 5.96
C HIS A 31 4.69 18.89 4.89
N LYS A 32 5.37 17.82 5.33
CA LYS A 32 5.73 16.69 4.48
C LYS A 32 5.01 15.45 4.99
N LEU A 33 4.35 14.75 4.08
CA LEU A 33 3.82 13.42 4.37
C LEU A 33 4.97 12.45 4.61
N THR A 34 4.74 11.49 5.49
CA THR A 34 5.71 10.44 5.81
C THR A 34 4.99 9.10 5.90
N PRO A 35 5.70 7.97 5.76
CA PRO A 35 5.11 6.63 5.89
C PRO A 35 4.44 6.33 7.25
N ALA A 36 4.63 7.20 8.26
CA ALA A 36 3.97 7.08 9.56
C ALA A 36 2.43 7.11 9.46
N ALA A 37 1.88 7.75 8.43
CA ALA A 37 0.46 7.69 8.09
C ALA A 37 0.30 7.12 6.68
N SER A 38 -0.50 6.06 6.55
CA SER A 38 -0.75 5.41 5.26
C SER A 38 -2.18 4.91 5.15
N ILE A 39 -2.65 4.78 3.91
CA ILE A 39 -3.95 4.20 3.59
C ILE A 39 -3.70 2.75 3.16
N SER A 40 -4.19 1.81 3.97
CA SER A 40 -4.12 0.38 3.65
C SER A 40 -5.39 -0.05 2.92
N VAL A 41 -5.22 -0.74 1.79
CA VAL A 41 -6.29 -1.28 0.98
C VAL A 41 -6.13 -2.80 0.92
N LEU A 42 -7.14 -3.50 1.44
CA LEU A 42 -7.22 -4.94 1.35
C LEU A 42 -7.79 -5.33 -0.02
N THR A 43 -7.05 -6.14 -0.78
CA THR A 43 -7.48 -6.65 -2.08
C THR A 43 -7.88 -8.12 -2.00
N GLU A 44 -8.88 -8.51 -2.79
CA GLU A 44 -9.44 -9.87 -2.80
C GLU A 44 -8.55 -10.85 -3.56
N ASP A 45 -7.98 -10.41 -4.69
CA ASP A 45 -7.21 -11.25 -5.60
C ASP A 45 -6.02 -10.51 -6.25
N GLN A 46 -5.25 -11.25 -7.05
CA GLN A 46 -4.07 -10.70 -7.71
C GLN A 46 -4.44 -9.64 -8.74
N LYS A 47 -5.60 -9.77 -9.40
CA LYS A 47 -6.04 -8.83 -10.42
C LYS A 47 -6.32 -7.46 -9.80
N GLU A 48 -7.03 -7.41 -8.67
CA GLU A 48 -7.28 -6.17 -7.95
C GLU A 48 -5.97 -5.57 -7.39
N THR A 49 -5.10 -6.42 -6.85
CA THR A 49 -3.76 -6.03 -6.37
C THR A 49 -2.96 -5.35 -7.47
N ASP A 50 -2.91 -5.97 -8.66
CA ASP A 50 -2.20 -5.44 -9.83
C ASP A 50 -2.81 -4.13 -10.30
N GLN A 51 -4.14 -4.06 -10.41
CA GLN A 51 -4.84 -2.86 -10.88
C GLN A 51 -4.55 -1.64 -10.00
N LEU A 52 -4.64 -1.77 -8.67
CA LEU A 52 -4.40 -0.67 -7.75
C LEU A 52 -2.92 -0.28 -7.70
N TRP A 53 -2.04 -1.29 -7.66
CA TRP A 53 -0.60 -1.06 -7.67
C TRP A 53 -0.16 -0.31 -8.93
N ASP A 54 -0.57 -0.79 -10.10
CA ASP A 54 -0.20 -0.21 -11.39
C ASP A 54 -0.80 1.19 -11.57
N ALA A 55 -2.01 1.43 -11.05
CA ALA A 55 -2.63 2.77 -11.08
C ALA A 55 -1.86 3.79 -10.25
N LEU A 56 -1.39 3.42 -9.06
CA LEU A 56 -0.63 4.32 -8.18
C LEU A 56 0.79 4.55 -8.69
N THR A 57 1.47 3.48 -9.11
CA THR A 57 2.86 3.56 -9.59
C THR A 57 2.97 4.16 -11.00
N GLY A 58 2.04 3.84 -11.90
CA GLY A 58 2.04 4.33 -13.28
C GLY A 58 1.76 5.83 -13.44
N ASN A 59 1.23 6.49 -12.41
CA ASN A 59 0.87 7.91 -12.43
C ASN A 59 1.90 8.80 -11.72
N GLY A 60 3.16 8.37 -11.66
CA GLY A 60 4.25 9.09 -11.00
C GLY A 60 4.43 8.75 -9.52
N GLY A 61 3.85 7.63 -9.06
CA GLY A 61 4.13 7.07 -7.74
C GLY A 61 5.41 6.26 -7.71
N GLU A 62 5.99 6.12 -6.52
CA GLU A 62 7.19 5.34 -6.24
C GLU A 62 6.82 4.02 -5.57
N ALA A 63 7.26 2.92 -6.17
CA ALA A 63 7.12 1.58 -5.61
C ALA A 63 8.01 1.40 -4.37
N GLY A 64 7.41 0.96 -3.28
CA GLY A 64 8.10 0.57 -2.05
C GLY A 64 8.21 -0.96 -1.90
N HIS A 65 8.54 -1.39 -0.69
CA HIS A 65 8.65 -2.81 -0.31
C HIS A 65 7.35 -3.29 0.32
N CYS A 66 7.09 -4.60 0.28
CA CYS A 66 6.00 -5.26 1.01
C CYS A 66 4.61 -4.65 0.75
N GLY A 67 4.30 -4.29 -0.50
CA GLY A 67 3.02 -3.70 -0.87
C GLY A 67 2.92 -2.18 -0.66
N TRP A 68 3.99 -1.51 -0.22
CA TRP A 68 4.00 -0.06 -0.05
C TRP A 68 4.13 0.67 -1.38
N VAL A 69 3.40 1.77 -1.53
CA VAL A 69 3.53 2.72 -2.64
C VAL A 69 3.44 4.13 -2.08
N VAL A 70 4.28 5.05 -2.56
CA VAL A 70 4.08 6.48 -2.34
C VAL A 70 3.50 7.04 -3.62
N ASP A 71 2.31 7.63 -3.59
CA ASP A 71 1.71 8.21 -4.80
C ASP A 71 2.41 9.50 -5.25
N ARG A 72 2.01 10.03 -6.40
CA ARG A 72 2.57 11.27 -6.98
C ARG A 72 2.44 12.51 -6.09
N PHE A 73 1.61 12.46 -5.05
CA PHE A 73 1.39 13.54 -4.10
C PHE A 73 2.13 13.31 -2.77
N GLY A 74 2.84 12.19 -2.63
CA GLY A 74 3.57 11.83 -1.41
C GLY A 74 2.72 11.08 -0.37
N VAL A 75 1.48 10.70 -0.69
CA VAL A 75 0.65 9.90 0.23
C VAL A 75 1.15 8.47 0.21
N SER A 76 1.34 7.88 1.40
CA SER A 76 1.73 6.48 1.53
C SER A 76 0.51 5.57 1.48
N TRP A 77 0.61 4.51 0.68
CA TRP A 77 -0.40 3.48 0.46
C TRP A 77 0.19 2.11 0.78
N GLN A 78 -0.65 1.19 1.24
CA GLN A 78 -0.33 -0.23 1.36
C GLN A 78 -1.36 -1.02 0.57
N ILE A 79 -0.95 -1.65 -0.54
CA ILE A 79 -1.80 -2.52 -1.33
C ILE A 79 -1.56 -3.95 -0.85
N VAL A 80 -2.48 -4.46 -0.04
CA VAL A 80 -2.30 -5.69 0.74
C VAL A 80 -3.36 -6.71 0.33
N PRO A 81 -3.00 -7.78 -0.40
CA PRO A 81 -3.96 -8.85 -0.64
C PRO A 81 -4.31 -9.52 0.68
N LYS A 82 -5.60 -9.78 0.94
CA LYS A 82 -6.10 -10.41 2.18
C LYS A 82 -5.37 -11.69 2.54
N ARG A 83 -4.91 -12.43 1.53
CA ARG A 83 -4.12 -13.64 1.69
C ARG A 83 -2.82 -13.43 2.48
N MET A 84 -2.19 -12.26 2.37
CA MET A 84 -0.93 -11.96 3.06
C MET A 84 -1.08 -11.91 4.59
N PRO A 85 -1.97 -11.09 5.20
CA PRO A 85 -2.17 -11.11 6.64
C PRO A 85 -2.69 -12.45 7.14
N ASP A 86 -3.53 -13.17 6.38
CA ASP A 86 -3.99 -14.52 6.75
C ASP A 86 -2.82 -15.50 6.92
N LEU A 87 -1.86 -15.49 6.00
CA LEU A 87 -0.67 -16.33 6.06
C LEU A 87 0.28 -15.91 7.19
N LEU A 88 0.42 -14.60 7.44
CA LEU A 88 1.25 -14.08 8.53
C LEU A 88 0.63 -14.29 9.92
N ALA A 89 -0.68 -14.52 9.99
CA ALA A 89 -1.41 -14.86 11.21
C ALA A 89 -1.57 -16.37 11.42
N SER A 90 -0.90 -17.21 10.62
CA SER A 90 -0.91 -18.67 10.77
C SER A 90 -0.42 -19.12 12.15
N ASP A 91 -1.04 -20.17 12.70
CA ASP A 91 -0.60 -20.82 13.94
C ASP A 91 0.73 -21.59 13.78
N ASP A 92 1.16 -21.88 12.55
CA ASP A 92 2.44 -22.51 12.24
C ASP A 92 3.55 -21.44 12.09
N PRO A 93 4.50 -21.33 13.04
CA PRO A 93 5.57 -20.34 12.97
C PRO A 93 6.49 -20.53 11.76
N GLY A 94 6.60 -21.75 11.24
CA GLY A 94 7.38 -22.05 10.04
C GLY A 94 6.75 -21.45 8.78
N ILE A 95 5.42 -21.48 8.67
CA ILE A 95 4.69 -20.78 7.60
C ILE A 95 4.95 -19.28 7.73
N VAL A 96 4.75 -18.70 8.91
CA VAL A 96 4.96 -17.27 9.15
C VAL A 96 6.37 -16.84 8.77
N GLN A 97 7.39 -17.64 9.12
CA GLN A 97 8.78 -17.35 8.79
C GLN A 97 9.05 -17.37 7.28
N ARG A 98 8.58 -18.39 6.56
CA ARG A 98 8.77 -18.50 5.10
C ARG A 98 8.05 -17.40 4.34
N VAL A 99 6.80 -17.13 4.71
CA VAL A 99 5.97 -16.08 4.12
C VAL A 99 6.58 -14.71 4.39
N SER A 100 7.03 -14.43 5.62
CA SER A 100 7.71 -13.17 5.95
C SER A 100 8.98 -12.98 5.11
N LYS A 101 9.78 -14.03 4.94
CA LYS A 101 11.00 -13.98 4.13
C LYS A 101 10.69 -13.70 2.65
N ALA A 102 9.67 -14.35 2.10
CA ALA A 102 9.23 -14.11 0.72
C ALA A 102 8.71 -12.68 0.55
N MET A 103 7.84 -12.22 1.46
CA MET A 103 7.27 -10.87 1.45
C MET A 103 8.34 -9.78 1.47
N MET A 104 9.40 -9.93 2.28
CA MET A 104 10.49 -8.93 2.36
C MET A 104 11.28 -8.76 1.05
N GLN A 105 11.17 -9.71 0.11
CA GLN A 105 11.79 -9.63 -1.20
C GLN A 105 10.87 -9.00 -2.26
N MET A 106 9.62 -8.70 -1.90
CA MET A 106 8.60 -8.19 -2.81
C MET A 106 8.50 -6.67 -2.72
N GLY A 107 8.32 -6.05 -3.89
CA GLY A 107 7.73 -4.71 -3.99
C GLY A 107 6.21 -4.85 -4.01
N LYS A 108 5.66 -5.13 -5.20
CA LYS A 108 4.28 -5.60 -5.36
C LYS A 108 4.14 -7.00 -4.79
N ILE A 109 3.06 -7.26 -4.05
CA ILE A 109 2.77 -8.58 -3.49
C ILE A 109 2.28 -9.53 -4.59
N ASP A 110 2.89 -10.71 -4.64
CA ASP A 110 2.47 -11.84 -5.46
C ASP A 110 1.85 -12.92 -4.56
N ILE A 111 0.53 -13.09 -4.68
CA ILE A 111 -0.24 -14.03 -3.85
C ILE A 111 0.24 -15.47 -4.07
N ALA A 112 0.51 -15.86 -5.31
CA ALA A 112 0.91 -17.23 -5.64
C ALA A 112 2.30 -17.55 -5.07
N ALA A 113 3.21 -16.58 -5.10
CA ALA A 113 4.53 -16.72 -4.48
C ALA A 113 4.45 -16.82 -2.95
N LEU A 114 3.55 -16.07 -2.29
CA LEU A 114 3.31 -16.21 -0.86
C LEU A 114 2.73 -17.59 -0.51
N ASP A 115 1.77 -18.08 -1.28
CA ASP A 115 1.20 -19.42 -1.11
C ASP A 115 2.25 -20.51 -1.36
N ALA A 116 3.11 -20.35 -2.37
CA ALA A 116 4.22 -21.27 -2.62
C ALA A 116 5.19 -21.32 -1.43
N ALA A 117 5.56 -20.15 -0.87
CA ALA A 117 6.42 -20.07 0.31
C ALA A 117 5.77 -20.72 1.54
N ALA A 118 4.46 -20.55 1.72
CA ALA A 118 3.73 -21.20 2.80
C ALA A 118 3.77 -22.74 2.69
N ASN A 119 3.65 -23.27 1.47
CA ASN A 119 3.58 -24.71 1.20
C ASN A 119 4.95 -25.41 1.03
N GLU A 120 6.06 -24.66 1.05
CA GLU A 120 7.39 -25.24 0.93
C GLU A 120 7.67 -26.18 2.12
N PRO A 121 8.12 -27.43 1.88
CA PRO A 121 8.36 -28.39 2.95
C PRO A 121 9.47 -27.89 3.87
N ALA A 122 9.19 -27.88 5.18
CA ALA A 122 10.18 -27.55 6.19
C ALA A 122 11.42 -28.42 5.97
N HIS A 123 12.54 -27.80 5.63
CA HIS A 123 13.82 -28.49 5.61
C HIS A 123 14.13 -28.85 7.08
N GLY A 124 13.99 -30.13 7.39
CA GLY A 124 14.27 -30.70 8.72
C GLY A 124 15.75 -30.74 9.05
#